data_AF-A0A943HW04-F1
#
_entry.id   AF-A0A943HW04-F1
#
_cell.length_a   1.000
_cell.length_b   1.000
_cell.length_c   1.000
_cell.angle_alpha   90.00
_cell.angle_beta   90.00
_cell.angle_gamma   90.00
#
_symmetry.space_group_name_H-M   'P 1'
#
loop_
_entity.id
_entity.type
_entity.pdbx_description
1 polymer ?
#
loop_
_entity_poly.entity_id
_entity_poly.type
_entity_poly.pdbx_seq_one_letter_code
_entity_poly.pdbx_strand_id
1 'polypeptide(L)'
;MRTKANIGLLLLIAFAVALTIGVILHLKSHGIIVEPRSALKVIHWVFGYAMTALVLVHWAQFRKMLGAMKKKFRWFYADTQALIILFLATLLTGTVKLLAPVKIPHLGLWHYAIGIAMSLTVVVHLFKGIPAWLRMRKLQG
;
A
#
# COMPACT_ATOMS: atom_id res chain seq x y z
N MET A 1 -14.61 16.49 7.09
CA MET A 1 -14.79 15.33 6.20
C MET A 1 -13.94 15.40 4.93
N ARG A 2 -13.85 16.55 4.24
CA ARG A 2 -13.00 16.74 3.04
C ARG A 2 -11.53 16.31 3.23
N THR A 3 -10.88 16.74 4.30
CA THR A 3 -9.46 16.39 4.57
C THR A 3 -9.21 14.88 4.67
N LYS A 4 -10.12 14.12 5.30
CA LYS A 4 -10.00 12.66 5.42
C LYS A 4 -10.16 11.94 4.07
N ALA A 5 -11.10 12.42 3.24
CA ALA A 5 -11.27 11.91 1.88
C ALA A 5 -10.05 12.19 1.01
N ASN A 6 -9.44 13.37 1.16
CA ASN A 6 -8.23 13.74 0.43
C ASN A 6 -7.03 12.86 0.81
N ILE A 7 -6.86 12.51 2.09
CA ILE A 7 -5.78 11.59 2.52
C ILE A 7 -5.97 10.19 1.90
N GLY A 8 -7.19 9.65 1.91
CA GLY A 8 -7.47 8.35 1.27
C GLY A 8 -7.19 8.37 -0.24
N LEU A 9 -7.57 9.44 -0.93
CA LEU A 9 -7.30 9.60 -2.36
C LEU A 9 -5.80 9.76 -2.65
N LEU A 10 -5.08 10.60 -1.90
CA LEU A 10 -3.64 10.78 -2.04
C LEU A 10 -2.90 9.47 -1.78
N LEU A 11 -3.33 8.70 -0.77
CA LEU A 11 -2.77 7.39 -0.47
C LEU A 11 -2.97 6.41 -1.63
N LEU A 12 -4.16 6.40 -2.23
CA LEU A 12 -4.46 5.58 -3.41
C LEU A 12 -3.60 5.96 -4.62
N ILE A 13 -3.43 7.27 -4.89
CA ILE A 13 -2.58 7.76 -5.97
C ILE A 13 -1.12 7.34 -5.73
N ALA A 14 -0.60 7.54 -4.52
CA ALA A 14 0.77 7.18 -4.18
C ALA A 14 1.01 5.67 -4.32
N PHE A 15 0.06 4.86 -3.85
CA PHE A 15 0.07 3.41 -4.02
C PHE A 15 0.06 3.00 -5.50
N ALA A 16 -0.82 3.59 -6.32
CA ALA A 16 -0.93 3.25 -7.74
C ALA A 16 0.37 3.57 -8.49
N VAL A 17 0.95 4.75 -8.28
CA VAL A 17 2.24 5.13 -8.88
C VAL A 17 3.35 4.18 -8.44
N ALA A 18 3.46 3.90 -7.14
CA ALA A 18 4.48 2.99 -6.62
C ALA A 18 4.34 1.57 -7.19
N LEU A 19 3.12 1.03 -7.25
CA LEU A 19 2.83 -0.30 -7.80
C LEU A 19 3.16 -0.36 -9.28
N THR A 20 2.66 0.56 -10.10
CA THR A 20 2.90 0.57 -11.55
C THR A 20 4.39 0.63 -11.86
N ILE A 21 5.14 1.51 -11.20
CA ILE A 21 6.58 1.58 -11.39
C ILE A 21 7.28 0.31 -10.86
N GLY A 22 6.83 -0.26 -9.75
CA GLY A 22 7.34 -1.52 -9.21
C GLY A 22 7.20 -2.69 -10.20
N VAL A 23 6.04 -2.80 -10.85
CA VAL A 23 5.77 -3.78 -11.91
C VAL A 23 6.68 -3.53 -13.11
N ILE A 24 6.76 -2.29 -13.61
CA ILE A 24 7.65 -1.92 -14.73
C ILE A 24 9.11 -2.29 -14.40
N LEU A 25 9.60 -1.99 -13.20
CA LEU A 25 10.95 -2.32 -12.77
C LEU A 25 11.18 -3.83 -12.65
N HIS A 26 10.14 -4.61 -12.35
CA HIS A 26 10.18 -6.07 -12.31
C HIS A 26 10.25 -6.68 -13.70
N LEU A 27 9.68 -6.06 -14.75
CA LEU A 27 9.73 -6.58 -16.13
C LEU A 27 11.16 -6.87 -16.63
N LYS A 28 12.19 -6.22 -16.06
CA LYS A 28 13.59 -6.56 -16.36
C LYS A 28 13.93 -8.03 -16.08
N SER A 29 13.34 -8.68 -15.08
CA SER A 29 13.58 -10.12 -14.85
C SER A 29 13.01 -11.02 -15.94
N HIS A 30 12.15 -10.48 -16.80
CA HIS A 30 11.61 -11.14 -17.99
C HIS A 30 12.35 -10.75 -19.28
N GLY A 31 13.50 -10.06 -19.19
CA GLY A 31 14.29 -9.66 -20.34
C GLY A 31 13.86 -8.36 -21.02
N ILE A 32 12.85 -7.66 -20.47
CA ILE A 32 12.36 -6.40 -21.04
C ILE A 32 13.30 -5.25 -20.65
N ILE A 33 13.68 -4.45 -21.63
CA ILE A 33 14.49 -3.23 -21.44
C ILE A 33 13.62 -2.14 -20.81
N VAL A 34 14.11 -1.52 -19.75
CA VAL A 34 13.39 -0.50 -18.97
C VAL A 34 14.29 0.72 -18.85
N GLU A 35 13.95 1.80 -19.54
CA GLU A 35 14.70 3.06 -19.54
C GLU A 35 13.74 4.27 -19.38
N PRO A 36 14.10 5.30 -18.59
CA PRO A 36 15.30 5.44 -17.76
C PRO A 36 15.15 4.73 -16.39
N ARG A 37 15.90 3.64 -16.19
CA ARG A 37 15.73 2.77 -15.00
C ARG A 37 16.04 3.45 -13.67
N SER A 38 17.08 4.28 -13.64
CA SER A 38 17.52 4.99 -12.43
C SER A 38 16.44 5.95 -11.94
N ALA A 39 15.88 6.76 -12.83
CA ALA A 39 14.80 7.68 -12.53
C ALA A 39 13.55 6.95 -12.04
N LEU A 40 13.16 5.84 -12.69
CA LEU A 40 12.03 5.02 -12.24
C LEU A 40 12.25 4.47 -10.83
N LYS A 41 13.45 3.98 -10.50
CA LYS A 41 13.77 3.59 -9.12
C LYS A 41 13.60 4.75 -8.16
N VAL A 42 14.08 5.94 -8.51
CA VAL A 42 13.97 7.14 -7.68
C VAL A 42 12.52 7.48 -7.36
N ILE A 43 11.71 7.59 -8.40
CA ILE A 43 10.28 7.87 -8.26
C ILE A 43 9.61 6.78 -7.41
N HIS A 44 9.91 5.51 -7.63
CA HIS A 44 9.34 4.41 -6.87
C HIS A 44 9.60 4.52 -5.35
N TRP A 45 10.85 4.77 -4.91
CA TRP A 45 11.12 4.86 -3.47
C TRP A 45 10.60 6.17 -2.85
N VAL A 46 10.62 7.29 -3.58
CA VAL A 46 9.99 8.55 -3.14
C VAL A 46 8.50 8.35 -2.88
N PHE A 47 7.77 7.75 -3.84
CA PHE A 47 6.36 7.45 -3.66
C PHE A 47 6.11 6.39 -2.58
N GLY A 48 7.02 5.42 -2.40
CA GLY A 48 6.96 4.45 -1.30
C GLY A 48 7.02 5.10 0.09
N TYR A 49 7.91 6.07 0.30
CA TYR A 49 7.98 6.81 1.56
C TYR A 49 6.85 7.82 1.72
N ALA A 50 6.42 8.49 0.64
CA ALA A 50 5.24 9.35 0.67
C ALA A 50 3.99 8.56 1.06
N MET A 51 3.81 7.37 0.48
CA MET A 51 2.77 6.41 0.86
C MET A 51 2.87 6.05 2.34
N THR A 52 4.07 5.85 2.88
CA THR A 52 4.27 5.55 4.31
C THR A 52 3.78 6.68 5.20
N ALA A 53 4.14 7.93 4.91
CA ALA A 53 3.64 9.08 5.66
C ALA A 53 2.10 9.16 5.61
N LEU A 54 1.52 8.95 4.42
CA LEU A 54 0.06 8.96 4.23
C LEU A 54 -0.64 7.81 4.98
N VAL A 55 -0.05 6.61 5.03
CA VAL A 55 -0.57 5.48 5.82
C VAL A 55 -0.59 5.83 7.31
N LEU A 56 0.45 6.47 7.85
CA LEU A 56 0.50 6.87 9.26
C LEU A 56 -0.61 7.89 9.59
N VAL A 57 -0.81 8.89 8.73
CA VAL A 57 -1.88 9.88 8.88
C VAL A 57 -3.26 9.21 8.76
N HIS A 58 -3.44 8.34 7.77
CA HIS A 58 -4.69 7.60 7.57
C HIS A 58 -5.01 6.71 8.78
N TRP A 59 -4.02 5.97 9.30
CA TRP A 59 -4.16 5.16 10.50
C TRP A 59 -4.57 5.99 11.72
N ALA A 60 -3.89 7.13 11.96
CA ALA A 60 -4.23 8.02 13.06
C ALA A 60 -5.69 8.51 13.00
N GLN A 61 -6.20 8.78 11.79
CA GLN A 61 -7.58 9.25 11.58
C GLN A 61 -8.65 8.16 11.76
N PHE A 62 -8.31 6.89 11.52
CA PHE A 62 -9.30 5.79 11.41
C PHE A 62 -9.11 4.62 12.39
N ARG A 63 -8.02 4.56 13.18
CA ARG A 63 -7.76 3.44 14.14
C ARG A 63 -8.90 3.17 15.12
N LYS A 64 -9.54 4.22 15.66
CA LYS A 64 -10.67 4.08 16.60
C LYS A 64 -11.89 3.47 15.92
N MET A 65 -12.16 3.90 14.70
CA MET A 65 -13.26 3.39 13.87
C MET A 65 -13.03 1.92 13.52
N LEU A 66 -11.82 1.54 13.12
CA LEU A 66 -11.46 0.15 12.85
C LEU A 66 -11.71 -0.74 14.07
N GLY A 67 -11.33 -0.27 15.27
CA GLY A 67 -11.61 -0.97 16.53
C GLY A 67 -13.10 -1.17 16.78
N ALA A 68 -13.92 -0.14 16.55
CA ALA A 68 -15.37 -0.22 16.69
C ALA A 68 -16.01 -1.17 15.66
N MET A 69 -15.47 -1.20 14.44
CA MET A 69 -15.96 -2.07 13.36
C MET A 69 -15.62 -3.55 13.58
N LYS A 70 -14.63 -3.90 14.42
CA LYS A 70 -14.18 -5.28 14.64
C LYS A 70 -15.33 -6.24 14.99
N LYS A 71 -16.29 -5.79 15.81
CA LYS A 71 -17.42 -6.63 16.25
C LYS A 71 -18.42 -6.93 15.12
N LYS A 72 -18.66 -5.95 14.23
CA LYS A 72 -19.69 -6.03 13.17
C LYS A 72 -19.13 -6.48 11.82
N PHE A 73 -17.88 -6.13 11.52
CA PHE A 73 -17.23 -6.39 10.24
C PHE A 73 -15.85 -7.03 10.47
N ARG A 74 -15.84 -8.24 11.04
CA ARG A 74 -14.61 -9.00 11.34
C ARG A 74 -13.71 -9.18 10.12
N TRP A 75 -14.29 -9.40 8.95
CA TRP A 75 -13.54 -9.55 7.69
C TRP A 75 -12.77 -8.27 7.34
N PHE A 76 -13.36 -7.08 7.54
CA PHE A 76 -12.71 -5.80 7.23
C PHE A 76 -11.56 -5.53 8.18
N TYR A 77 -11.74 -5.89 9.46
CA TYR A 77 -10.67 -5.84 10.44
C TYR A 77 -9.50 -6.76 10.04
N ALA A 78 -9.79 -8.02 9.70
CA ALA A 78 -8.77 -8.99 9.30
C ALA A 78 -8.02 -8.55 8.03
N ASP A 79 -8.74 -8.09 7.02
CA ASP A 79 -8.17 -7.53 5.78
C ASP A 79 -7.26 -6.33 6.06
N THR A 80 -7.70 -5.39 6.91
CA THR A 80 -6.90 -4.22 7.28
C THR A 80 -5.63 -4.62 8.04
N GLN A 81 -5.69 -5.64 8.92
CA GLN A 81 -4.50 -6.15 9.61
C GLN A 81 -3.53 -6.82 8.63
N ALA A 82 -4.04 -7.64 7.71
CA ALA A 82 -3.22 -8.25 6.67
C ALA A 82 -2.54 -7.20 5.79
N LEU A 83 -3.30 -6.17 5.37
CA LEU A 83 -2.78 -5.03 4.61
C LEU A 83 -1.65 -4.31 5.38
N ILE A 84 -1.82 -4.06 6.68
CA ILE A 84 -0.76 -3.43 7.50
C ILE A 84 0.50 -4.29 7.55
N ILE A 85 0.36 -5.60 7.77
CA ILE A 85 1.50 -6.53 7.84
C ILE A 85 2.24 -6.55 6.49
N LEU A 86 1.50 -6.70 5.39
CA LEU A 86 2.06 -6.72 4.03
C LEU A 86 2.70 -5.38 3.66
N PHE A 87 2.10 -4.26 4.07
CA PHE A 87 2.68 -2.94 3.92
C PHE A 87 4.01 -2.80 4.66
N LEU A 88 4.07 -3.18 5.94
CA LEU A 88 5.30 -3.15 6.73
C LEU A 88 6.38 -4.05 6.13
N ALA A 89 6.02 -5.25 5.67
CA ALA A 89 6.94 -6.16 5.01
C ALA A 89 7.46 -5.59 3.67
N THR A 90 6.59 -4.95 2.88
CA THR A 90 6.97 -4.26 1.63
C THR A 90 7.91 -3.10 1.91
N LEU A 91 7.61 -2.28 2.92
CA LEU A 91 8.44 -1.15 3.34
C LEU A 91 9.82 -1.64 3.83
N LEU A 92 9.85 -2.66 4.69
CA LEU A 92 11.09 -3.22 5.22
C LEU A 92 11.96 -3.78 4.10
N THR A 93 11.41 -4.66 3.26
CA THR A 93 12.16 -5.27 2.15
C THR A 93 12.61 -4.22 1.13
N GLY A 94 11.81 -3.20 0.86
CA GLY A 94 12.16 -2.07 0.00
C GLY A 94 13.29 -1.22 0.57
N THR A 95 13.24 -0.92 1.86
CA THR A 95 14.26 -0.14 2.58
C THR A 95 15.59 -0.89 2.64
N VAL A 96 15.55 -2.19 2.98
CA VAL A 96 16.75 -3.04 2.96
C VAL A 96 17.35 -3.08 1.56
N LYS A 97 16.53 -3.23 0.51
CA LYS A 97 17.00 -3.23 -0.89
C LYS A 97 17.61 -1.89 -1.33
N LEU A 98 17.18 -0.77 -0.73
CA LEU A 98 17.71 0.57 -1.01
C LEU A 98 19.04 0.81 -0.29
N LEU A 99 19.16 0.37 0.97
CA LEU A 99 20.27 0.71 1.85
C LEU A 99 21.36 -0.36 1.92
N ALA A 100 21.07 -1.61 1.52
CA ALA A 100 22.05 -2.68 1.58
C ALA A 100 23.25 -2.37 0.65
N PRO A 101 24.48 -2.42 1.17
CA PRO A 101 25.69 -2.16 0.37
C PRO A 101 25.95 -3.27 -0.66
N VAL A 102 25.32 -4.44 -0.45
CA VAL A 102 25.44 -5.62 -1.31
C VAL A 102 24.08 -6.12 -1.73
N LYS A 103 24.02 -6.74 -2.92
CA LYS A 103 22.78 -7.33 -3.43
C LYS A 103 22.43 -8.59 -2.63
N ILE A 104 21.33 -8.54 -1.90
CA ILE A 104 20.80 -9.71 -1.19
C ILE A 104 20.06 -10.62 -2.19
N PRO A 105 20.42 -11.92 -2.28
CA PRO A 105 19.74 -12.87 -3.16
C PRO A 105 18.23 -12.90 -2.92
N HIS A 106 17.46 -12.98 -4.00
CA HIS A 106 15.99 -13.08 -4.01
C HIS A 106 15.20 -11.95 -3.33
N LEU A 107 15.81 -11.01 -2.60
CA LEU A 107 15.11 -9.92 -1.91
C LEU A 107 14.24 -9.09 -2.85
N GLY A 108 14.70 -8.86 -4.09
CA GLY A 108 13.92 -8.16 -5.10
C GLY A 108 12.66 -8.92 -5.54
N LEU A 109 12.69 -10.26 -5.54
CA LEU A 109 11.55 -11.11 -5.85
C LEU A 109 10.58 -11.17 -4.68
N TRP A 110 11.09 -11.30 -3.45
CA TRP A 110 10.29 -11.23 -2.23
C TRP A 110 9.53 -9.91 -2.12
N HIS A 111 10.23 -8.77 -2.28
CA HIS A 111 9.61 -7.45 -2.28
C HIS A 111 8.48 -7.33 -3.31
N TYR A 112 8.70 -7.86 -4.53
CA TYR A 112 7.68 -7.87 -5.57
C TYR A 112 6.47 -8.72 -5.17
N ALA A 113 6.69 -9.98 -4.76
CA ALA A 113 5.61 -10.89 -4.37
C ALA A 113 4.77 -10.34 -3.21
N ILE A 114 5.42 -9.77 -2.19
CA ILE A 114 4.73 -9.13 -1.06
C ILE A 114 3.95 -7.89 -1.54
N GLY A 115 4.53 -7.08 -2.43
CA GLY A 115 3.85 -5.93 -3.02
C GLY A 115 2.60 -6.31 -3.83
N ILE A 116 2.64 -7.42 -4.58
CA ILE A 116 1.47 -7.96 -5.28
C ILE A 116 0.43 -8.46 -4.27
N ALA A 117 0.82 -9.22 -3.24
CA ALA A 117 -0.09 -9.66 -2.19
C ALA A 117 -0.75 -8.47 -1.46
N MET A 118 0.02 -7.43 -1.13
CA MET A 118 -0.47 -6.17 -0.58
C MET A 118 -1.52 -5.55 -1.50
N SER A 119 -1.27 -5.53 -2.81
CA SER A 119 -2.17 -4.95 -3.80
C SER A 119 -3.53 -5.65 -3.83
N LEU A 120 -3.55 -6.98 -3.70
CA LEU A 120 -4.80 -7.73 -3.57
C LEU A 120 -5.60 -7.31 -2.34
N THR A 121 -4.93 -7.15 -1.19
CA THR A 121 -5.61 -6.66 0.02
C THR A 121 -6.10 -5.22 -0.11
N VAL A 122 -5.37 -4.33 -0.81
CA VAL A 122 -5.84 -2.96 -1.11
C VAL A 122 -7.13 -2.99 -1.94
N VAL A 123 -7.19 -3.85 -2.96
CA VAL A 123 -8.40 -4.02 -3.78
C VAL A 123 -9.58 -4.45 -2.90
N VAL A 124 -9.42 -5.49 -2.08
CA VAL A 124 -10.46 -5.95 -1.15
C VAL A 124 -10.87 -4.82 -0.17
N HIS A 125 -9.90 -4.11 0.38
CA HIS A 125 -10.10 -2.99 1.29
C HIS A 125 -10.96 -1.88 0.66
N LEU A 126 -10.68 -1.50 -0.58
CA LEU A 126 -11.41 -0.45 -1.30
C LEU A 126 -12.83 -0.91 -1.66
N PHE A 127 -12.96 -2.05 -2.35
CA PHE A 127 -14.24 -2.52 -2.89
C PHE A 127 -15.25 -2.85 -1.80
N LYS A 128 -14.81 -3.37 -0.65
CA LYS A 128 -15.72 -3.73 0.43
C LYS A 128 -15.75 -2.68 1.57
N GLY A 129 -14.68 -1.92 1.78
CA GLY A 129 -14.59 -0.88 2.80
C GLY A 129 -15.37 0.38 2.45
N ILE A 130 -15.28 0.87 1.20
CA ILE A 130 -15.98 2.09 0.76
C ILE A 130 -17.51 1.92 0.89
N PRO A 131 -18.14 0.83 0.40
CA PRO A 131 -19.58 0.64 0.57
C PRO A 131 -20.01 0.49 2.04
N ALA A 132 -19.21 -0.19 2.87
CA ALA A 132 -19.50 -0.33 4.29
C ALA A 132 -19.51 1.03 5.00
N TRP A 133 -18.54 1.90 4.69
CA TRP A 133 -18.49 3.26 5.19
C TRP A 133 -19.69 4.10 4.74
N LEU A 134 -20.07 4.03 3.46
CA LEU A 134 -21.22 4.74 2.93
C LEU A 134 -22.54 4.32 3.59
N ARG A 135 -22.73 3.01 3.85
CA ARG A 135 -23.91 2.50 4.58
C ARG A 135 -23.97 3.04 6.01
N MET A 136 -22.84 3.09 6.72
CA MET A 136 -22.82 3.61 8.10
C MET A 136 -23.16 5.11 8.16
N ARG A 137 -22.71 5.90 7.18
CA ARG A 137 -23.07 7.33 7.12
C ARG A 137 -24.56 7.57 6.89
N LYS A 138 -25.24 6.69 6.14
CA LYS A 138 -26.70 6.79 5.93
C LYS A 138 -27.53 6.44 7.17
N LEU A 139 -26.96 5.69 8.13
CA LEU A 139 -27.65 5.30 9.37
C LEU A 139 -27.49 6.33 10.51
N GLN A 140 -26.65 7.34 10.31
CA GLN A 140 -26.37 8.41 11.30
C GLN A 140 -26.89 9.77 10.84
N GLY A 141 -27.55 9.84 9.69
CA GLY A 141 -28.16 11.04 9.13
C GLY A 141 -29.67 10.96 9.18
#